data_AF-A0A6J7SQC1-F1
#
_entry.id   AF-A0A6J7SQC1-F1
#
_cell.length_a   1.000
_cell.length_b   1.000
_cell.length_c   1.000
_cell.angle_alpha   90.00
_cell.angle_beta   90.00
_cell.angle_gamma   90.00
#
_symmetry.space_group_name_H-M   'P 1'
#
loop_
_entity.id
_entity.type
_entity.pdbx_description
1 polymer ?
#
loop_
_entity_poly.entity_id
_entity_poly.type
_entity_poly.pdbx_seq_one_letter_code
_entity_poly.pdbx_strand_id
1 'polypeptide(L)' 'MADVEGFSYKEIAEIVGVPAGTVMSRLHRGRKQLRERLTEYAKDLGYSVKTPQGSKTAKANDAANEEDS' A
#
# COMPACT_ATOMS: atom_id res chain seq x y z
N MET A 1 -9.63 0.91 -7.87
CA MET A 1 -9.82 2.28 -8.36
C MET A 1 -8.51 3.03 -8.10
N ALA A 2 -7.90 3.65 -9.11
CA ALA A 2 -6.73 4.52 -8.96
C ALA A 2 -7.27 5.96 -8.93
N ASP A 3 -7.11 6.66 -7.82
CA ASP A 3 -8.24 7.45 -7.27
C ASP A 3 -8.59 8.80 -7.93
N VAL A 4 -7.88 9.30 -8.94
CA VAL A 4 -8.10 10.69 -9.42
C VAL A 4 -8.50 10.80 -10.90
N GLU A 5 -8.02 9.92 -11.78
CA GLU A 5 -8.27 10.04 -13.24
C GLU A 5 -8.78 8.75 -13.90
N GLY A 6 -9.05 7.68 -13.12
CA GLY A 6 -9.59 6.43 -13.68
C GLY A 6 -8.59 5.55 -14.43
N PHE A 7 -7.33 5.96 -14.56
CA PHE A 7 -6.27 5.15 -15.16
C PHE A 7 -6.03 3.84 -14.40
N SER A 8 -5.83 2.76 -15.14
CA SER A 8 -5.36 1.48 -14.58
C SER A 8 -3.92 1.61 -14.07
N TYR A 9 -3.54 0.76 -13.11
CA TYR A 9 -2.15 0.72 -12.62
C TYR A 9 -1.13 0.42 -13.73
N LYS A 10 -1.58 -0.23 -14.81
CA LYS A 10 -0.75 -0.53 -15.98
C LYS A 10 -0.48 0.73 -16.82
N GLU A 11 -1.49 1.56 -17.06
CA GLU A 11 -1.33 2.82 -17.79
C GLU A 11 -0.43 3.80 -17.03
N ILE A 12 -0.59 3.87 -15.69
CA ILE A 12 0.29 4.68 -14.85
C ILE A 12 1.74 4.17 -14.92
N ALA A 13 1.94 2.86 -14.91
CA ALA A 13 3.26 2.24 -15.03
C ALA A 13 3.93 2.56 -16.38
N GLU A 14 3.16 2.52 -17.47
CA GLU A 14 3.62 2.87 -18.82
C GLU A 14 4.00 4.35 -18.94
N ILE A 15 3.21 5.27 -18.38
CA ILE A 15 3.49 6.72 -18.40
C ILE A 15 4.74 7.05 -17.56
N VAL A 16 4.85 6.47 -16.36
CA VAL A 16 5.90 6.81 -15.39
C VAL A 16 7.19 6.00 -15.61
N GLY A 17 7.15 4.95 -16.44
CA GLY A 17 8.30 4.10 -16.73
C GLY A 17 8.76 3.24 -15.55
N VAL A 18 7.84 2.85 -14.66
CA VAL A 18 8.13 2.01 -13.49
C VAL A 18 7.23 0.77 -13.45
N PRO A 19 7.64 -0.35 -12.81
CA PRO A 19 6.80 -1.54 -12.73
C PRO A 19 5.45 -1.28 -12.06
N ALA A 20 4.39 -1.95 -12.51
CA ALA A 20 3.04 -1.82 -11.93
C ALA A 20 3.00 -2.15 -10.43
N GLY A 21 3.81 -3.11 -9.96
CA GLY A 21 3.95 -3.39 -8.52
C GLY A 21 4.55 -2.22 -7.71
N THR A 22 5.42 -1.43 -8.34
CA THR A 22 5.97 -0.19 -7.75
C THR A 22 4.88 0.88 -7.64
N VAL A 23 4.04 1.03 -8.67
CA VAL A 23 2.87 1.93 -8.62
C VAL A 23 1.93 1.53 -7.49
N MET A 24 1.57 0.24 -7.41
CA MET A 24 0.67 -0.29 -6.39
C MET A 24 1.19 -0.06 -4.97
N SER A 25 2.47 -0.38 -4.73
CA SER A 25 3.09 -0.22 -3.41
C SER A 25 3.28 1.25 -3.02
N ARG A 26 3.61 2.14 -3.97
CA ARG A 26 3.68 3.59 -3.73
C ARG A 26 2.30 4.18 -3.43
N LEU A 27 1.27 3.84 -4.21
CA LEU A 27 -0.10 4.30 -3.96
C LEU A 27 -0.63 3.81 -2.61
N HIS A 28 -0.40 2.54 -2.27
CA HIS A 28 -0.82 2.00 -0.98
C HIS A 28 -0.17 2.79 0.17
N ARG A 29 1.15 3.00 0.12
CA ARG A 29 1.87 3.76 1.15
C ARG A 29 1.42 5.23 1.21
N GLY A 30 1.25 5.88 0.07
CA GLY A 30 0.77 7.27 -0.01
C GLY A 30 -0.62 7.43 0.59
N ARG A 31 -1.57 6.54 0.24
CA ARG A 31 -2.92 6.51 0.81
C ARG A 31 -2.90 6.29 2.33
N LYS A 32 -2.02 5.41 2.82
CA LYS A 32 -1.86 5.18 4.26
C LYS A 32 -1.39 6.45 4.97
N GLN A 33 -0.34 7.09 4.48
CA GLN A 33 0.19 8.32 5.07
C GLN A 33 -0.82 9.47 5.02
N LEU A 34 -1.52 9.63 3.89
CA LEU A 34 -2.55 10.65 3.75
C LEU A 34 -3.68 10.43 4.76
N ARG A 35 -4.15 9.18 4.89
CA ARG A 35 -5.19 8.83 5.85
C ARG A 35 -4.73 9.06 7.29
N GLU A 36 -3.49 8.73 7.63
CA GLU A 36 -2.93 9.01 8.97
C GLU A 36 -2.98 10.52 9.27
N ARG A 37 -2.52 11.36 8.35
CA ARG A 37 -2.54 12.83 8.52
C ARG A 37 -3.96 13.41 8.62
N LEU A 38 -4.91 12.83 7.90
CA LEU A 38 -6.30 13.27 7.92
C LEU A 38 -7.14 12.62 9.04
N THR A 39 -6.58 11.67 9.80
CA THR A 39 -7.34 10.96 10.84
C THR A 39 -7.77 11.89 11.97
N GLU A 40 -6.91 12.83 12.37
CA GLU A 40 -7.24 13.82 13.41
C GLU A 40 -8.31 14.79 12.92
N TYR A 41 -8.12 15.36 11.73
CA TYR A 41 -9.10 16.24 11.09
C TYR A 41 -10.47 15.57 10.91
N ALA A 42 -10.49 14.29 10.52
CA ALA A 42 -11.72 13.53 10.39
C ALA A 42 -12.44 13.32 11.74
N LYS A 43 -11.69 13.11 12.84
CA LYS A 43 -12.26 12.98 14.19
C LYS A 43 -12.90 14.27 14.66
N ASP A 44 -12.25 15.41 14.43
CA ASP A 44 -12.76 16.73 14.83
C ASP A 44 -14.07 17.07 14.10
N LEU A 45 -14.23 16.58 12.88
CA LEU A 45 -15.47 16.68 12.10
C LEU A 45 -16.51 15.59 12.41
N GLY A 46 -16.24 14.70 13.37
CA GLY A 46 -17.15 13.62 13.78
C GLY A 46 -17.19 12.41 12.86
N TYR A 47 -16.26 12.29 11.90
CA TYR A 47 -16.19 11.14 11.00
C TYR A 47 -15.48 9.94 11.64
N SER A 48 -16.15 8.79 11.63
CA SER A 48 -15.58 7.51 12.10
C SER A 48 -14.75 6.84 11.00
N VAL A 49 -13.45 7.11 10.96
CA VAL A 49 -12.52 6.42 10.05
C VAL A 49 -12.23 5.00 10.54
N LYS A 50 -13.03 4.01 10.06
CA LYS A 50 -12.67 2.59 10.17
C LYS A 50 -11.45 2.32 9.29
N THR A 51 -10.29 2.18 9.91
CA THR A 51 -9.07 1.75 9.20
C THR A 51 -9.23 0.28 8.81
N PRO A 52 -9.18 -0.08 7.51
CA PRO A 52 -9.06 -1.48 7.13
C PRO A 52 -7.68 -1.98 7.56
N GLN A 53 -7.67 -2.88 8.54
CA GLN A 53 -6.48 -3.61 8.99
C GLN A 53 -5.88 -4.38 7.82
N GLY A 54 -4.59 -4.18 7.56
CA GLY A 54 -3.87 -4.78 6.44
C GLY A 54 -3.90 -6.30 6.50
N SER A 55 -4.19 -6.93 5.37
CA SER A 55 -4.00 -8.37 5.15
C SER A 55 -2.52 -8.72 5.33
N LYS A 56 -2.21 -9.59 6.31
CA LYS A 56 -0.89 -10.21 6.49
C LYS A 56 -0.54 -11.01 5.23
N THR A 57 0.64 -10.81 4.64
CA THR A 57 1.25 -11.80 3.74
C THR A 57 2.77 -11.80 3.89
N ALA A 58 3.29 -13.02 4.06
CA ALA A 58 4.68 -13.48 3.96
C ALA A 58 5.65 -13.12 5.10
N LYS A 59 5.63 -13.96 6.14
CA LYS A 59 6.82 -14.30 6.94
C LYS A 59 7.78 -15.04 6.01
N ALA A 60 8.95 -14.49 5.74
CA ALA A 60 10.02 -15.18 5.03
C ALA A 60 10.50 -16.36 5.88
N ASN A 61 10.66 -17.51 5.24
CA ASN A 61 11.15 -18.73 5.85
C ASN A 61 12.66 -18.61 6.06
N ASP A 62 13.10 -18.72 7.30
CA ASP A 62 14.50 -18.99 7.63
C ASP A 62 14.65 -20.52 7.69
N ALA A 63 15.25 -21.08 6.64
CA ALA A 63 15.68 -22.47 6.56
C ALA A 63 17.01 -22.49 5.81
N ALA A 64 18.10 -22.26 6.55
CA ALA A 64 19.44 -22.66 6.14
C ALA A 64 19.87 -23.79 7.06
N ASN A 65 19.76 -25.00 6.52
CA ASN A 65 20.23 -26.25 7.09
C ASN A 65 21.74 -26.33 6.83
N GLU A 66 22.56 -26.28 7.89
CA GLU A 66 23.97 -26.71 7.85
C GLU A 66 24.06 -28.02 8.65
N GLU A 67 23.75 -29.12 7.99
CA GLU A 67 24.28 -30.45 8.34
C GLU A 67 25.07 -30.94 7.11
N ASP A 68 26.39 -30.74 7.14
CA ASP A 68 27.35 -31.61 6.45
C ASP A 68 28.64 -31.65 7.28
N SER A 69 28.72 -32.67 8.14
CA SER A 69 29.95 -33.35 8.56
C SER A 69 29.59 -34.79 8.89
#